data_AF-A0A815V7H4-F1
#
_entry.id   AF-A0A815V7H4-F1
#
_cell.length_a   1.000
_cell.length_b   1.000
_cell.length_c   1.000
_cell.angle_alpha   90.00
_cell.angle_beta   90.00
_cell.angle_gamma   90.00
#
_symmetry.space_group_name_H-M   'P 1'
#
loop_
_entity.id
_entity.type
_entity.pdbx_description
1 polymer ?
#
loop_
_entity_poly.entity_id
_entity_poly.type
_entity_poly.pdbx_seq_one_letter_code
_entity_poly.pdbx_strand_id
1 'polypeptide(L)' 'MLLLCLRLDGHRLLQLYEICMINRESMYQSLKSELVNVHQKTLTISNYVTFLHEIQRYIPLTRTISQPASLSLLSSTV' A
#
# COMPACT_ATOMS: atom_id res chain seq x y z
N MET A 1 -1.65 -1.43 -15.55
CA MET A 1 -0.42 -1.26 -14.76
C MET A 1 -0.23 0.21 -14.43
N LEU A 2 -0.03 0.57 -13.16
CA LEU A 2 0.10 1.97 -12.71
C LEU A 2 1.34 2.62 -13.36
N LEU A 3 1.16 3.75 -14.04
CA LEU A 3 2.24 4.46 -14.73
C LEU A 3 3.36 4.91 -13.78
N LEU A 4 3.02 5.19 -12.52
CA LEU A 4 3.99 5.53 -11.46
C LEU A 4 5.01 4.42 -11.24
N CYS A 5 4.63 3.16 -11.47
CA CYS A 5 5.47 2.00 -11.22
C CYS A 5 6.54 1.78 -12.30
N LEU A 6 6.42 2.41 -13.47
CA LEU A 6 7.36 2.22 -14.59
C LEU A 6 8.79 2.68 -14.28
N ARG A 7 8.95 3.55 -13.27
CA ARG A 7 10.26 4.08 -12.84
C ARG A 7 10.73 3.52 -11.50
N LEU A 8 9.96 2.64 -10.88
CA LEU A 8 10.30 2.05 -9.59
C LEU A 8 11.07 0.75 -9.79
N ASP A 9 12.18 0.60 -9.08
CA ASP A 9 12.80 -0.71 -8.90
C ASP A 9 11.94 -1.63 -8.01
N GLY A 10 12.27 -2.92 -7.97
CA GLY A 10 11.49 -3.91 -7.24
C GLY A 10 11.39 -3.63 -5.73
N HIS A 11 12.40 -2.99 -5.12
CA HIS A 11 12.38 -2.67 -3.69
C HIS A 11 11.41 -1.53 -3.40
N ARG A 12 11.47 -0.45 -4.18
CA ARG A 12 10.54 0.68 -4.06
C ARG A 12 9.10 0.28 -4.37
N LEU A 13 8.91 -0.63 -5.33
CA LEU A 13 7.61 -1.16 -5.69
C LEU A 13 6.98 -1.95 -4.53
N LEU A 14 7.80 -2.79 -3.88
CA LEU A 14 7.39 -3.52 -2.68
C LEU A 14 7.08 -2.58 -1.51
N GLN A 15 7.92 -1.58 -1.26
CA GLN A 15 7.69 -0.60 -0.20
C GLN A 15 6.38 0.17 -0.41
N LEU A 16 6.10 0.59 -1.65
CA LEU A 16 4.84 1.24 -2.00
C LEU A 16 3.65 0.31 -1.72
N TYR A 17 3.75 -0.96 -2.10
CA TYR A 17 2.73 -1.96 -1.79
C TYR A 17 2.51 -2.11 -0.29
N GLU A 18 3.57 -2.24 0.51
CA GLU A 18 3.48 -2.38 1.97
C GLU A 18 2.75 -1.17 2.60
N ILE A 19 3.07 0.05 2.15
CA ILE A 19 2.36 1.27 2.58
C ILE A 19 0.88 1.24 2.18
N CYS A 20 0.59 0.83 0.93
CA CYS A 20 -0.79 0.66 0.48
C CYS A 20 -1.57 -0.36 1.33
N MET A 21 -0.90 -1.40 1.83
CA MET A 21 -1.54 -2.42 2.65
C MET A 21 -1.87 -1.95 4.07
N ILE A 22 -1.15 -0.96 4.60
CA ILE A 22 -1.43 -0.36 5.92
C ILE A 22 -2.73 0.45 5.89
N ASN A 23 -2.93 1.29 4.88
CA ASN A 23 -4.15 2.09 4.73
C ASN A 23 -4.56 2.22 3.26
N ARG A 24 -5.32 1.24 2.79
CA ARG A 24 -5.67 1.09 1.37
C ARG A 24 -6.46 2.27 0.82
N GLU A 25 -7.42 2.78 1.57
CA GLU A 25 -8.32 3.85 1.11
C GLU A 25 -7.60 5.19 1.05
N SER A 26 -6.92 5.57 2.14
CA SER A 26 -6.18 6.84 2.19
C SER A 26 -5.10 6.87 1.11
N MET A 27 -4.36 5.77 0.92
CA MET A 27 -3.34 5.69 -0.13
C MET A 27 -3.91 5.76 -1.53
N TYR A 28 -5.08 5.16 -1.78
CA TYR A 28 -5.76 5.32 -3.07
C TYR A 28 -6.08 6.79 -3.36
N GLN A 29 -6.64 7.52 -2.39
CA GLN A 29 -6.98 8.94 -2.57
C GLN A 29 -5.74 9.82 -2.76
N SER A 30 -4.68 9.57 -1.99
CA SER A 30 -3.41 10.27 -2.12
C SER A 30 -2.77 10.05 -3.49
N LEU A 31 -2.62 8.79 -3.91
CA LEU A 31 -2.06 8.44 -5.22
C LEU A 31 -2.92 8.97 -6.37
N LYS A 32 -4.25 8.90 -6.24
CA LYS A 32 -5.18 9.46 -7.23
C LYS A 32 -4.99 10.97 -7.37
N SER A 33 -4.90 11.69 -6.25
CA SER A 33 -4.72 13.14 -6.25
C SER A 33 -3.37 13.53 -6.86
N GLU A 34 -2.30 12.83 -6.51
CA GLU A 34 -0.97 13.04 -7.07
C GLU A 34 -0.93 12.77 -8.58
N LEU A 35 -1.54 11.66 -9.04
CA LEU A 35 -1.59 11.33 -10.47
C LEU A 35 -2.32 12.39 -11.30
N VAL A 36 -3.41 12.93 -10.75
CA VAL A 36 -4.18 14.01 -11.39
C VAL A 36 -3.37 15.29 -11.42
N ASN A 37 -2.74 15.68 -10.31
CA ASN A 37 -2.04 16.95 -10.17
C ASN A 37 -0.72 16.99 -10.96
N VAL A 38 0.05 15.90 -10.96
CA VAL A 38 1.41 15.86 -11.56
C VAL A 38 1.36 15.37 -13.00
N HIS A 39 0.51 14.39 -13.30
CA HIS A 39 0.51 13.71 -14.59
C HIS A 39 -0.75 13.94 -15.42
N GLN A 40 -1.73 14.70 -14.91
CA GLN A 40 -3.04 14.90 -15.55
C GLN A 40 -3.72 13.57 -15.92
N LYS A 41 -3.52 12.54 -15.08
CA LYS A 41 -4.06 11.20 -15.29
C LYS A 41 -4.91 10.76 -14.12
N THR A 42 -5.94 9.98 -14.41
CA THR A 42 -6.83 9.44 -13.38
C THR A 42 -6.39 8.04 -12.98
N LEU A 43 -6.19 7.82 -11.67
CA LEU A 43 -6.10 6.48 -11.10
C LEU A 43 -7.52 5.94 -10.87
N THR A 44 -7.88 4.86 -11.58
CA THR A 44 -9.14 4.16 -11.35
C THR A 44 -8.99 3.16 -10.20
N ILE A 45 -10.09 2.88 -9.51
CA ILE A 45 -10.13 1.85 -8.45
C ILE A 45 -9.66 0.50 -9.01
N SER A 46 -10.13 0.13 -10.21
CA SER A 46 -9.73 -1.11 -10.87
C SER A 46 -8.21 -1.19 -11.07
N ASN A 47 -7.57 -0.15 -11.60
CA ASN A 47 -6.11 -0.14 -11.79
C ASN A 47 -5.34 -0.24 -10.48
N TYR A 48 -5.83 0.41 -9.43
CA TYR A 48 -5.24 0.34 -8.09
C TYR A 48 -5.34 -1.08 -7.50
N VAL A 49 -6.52 -1.69 -7.56
CA VAL A 49 -6.76 -3.05 -7.07
C VAL A 49 -5.93 -4.07 -7.86
N THR A 50 -5.89 -3.96 -9.19
CA THR A 50 -5.05 -4.82 -10.03
C THR A 50 -3.58 -4.72 -9.64
N PHE A 51 -3.07 -3.51 -9.39
CA PHE A 51 -1.69 -3.33 -8.93
C PHE A 51 -1.39 -4.07 -7.63
N LEU A 52 -2.28 -3.95 -6.63
CA LEU A 52 -2.10 -4.65 -5.35
C LEU A 52 -2.09 -6.16 -5.53
N HIS A 53 -3.02 -6.70 -6.33
CA HIS A 53 -3.09 -8.13 -6.60
C HIS A 53 -1.86 -8.65 -7.36
N GLU A 54 -1.38 -7.91 -8.36
CA GLU A 54 -0.22 -8.34 -9.12
C GLU A 54 1.03 -8.41 -8.24
N ILE A 55 1.30 -7.41 -7.40
CA ILE A 55 2.47 -7.45 -6.50
C ILE A 55 2.34 -8.59 -5.48
N GLN A 56 1.15 -8.80 -4.93
CA GLN A 56 0.90 -9.86 -3.95
C GLN A 56 1.31 -11.25 -4.46
N ARG A 57 1.20 -11.53 -5.76
CA ARG A 57 1.62 -12.82 -6.37
C ARG A 57 3.13 -13.09 -6.22
N TYR A 58 3.93 -12.05 -6.05
CA TYR A 58 5.39 -12.17 -5.95
C TYR A 58 5.89 -12.13 -4.51
N ILE A 59 5.03 -11.88 -3.53
CA ILE A 59 5.40 -11.83 -2.11
C ILE A 59 5.23 -13.22 -1.51
N PRO A 60 6.29 -13.83 -0.96
CA PRO A 60 6.18 -15.10 -0.26
C PRO A 60 5.19 -14.98 0.90
N LEU A 61 4.26 -15.94 1.00
CA LEU A 61 3.22 -16.03 2.05
C LEU A 61 3.78 -16.04 3.49
N THR A 62 5.10 -16.19 3.67
CA THR A 62 5.79 -16.23 4.96
C THR A 62 6.08 -14.86 5.59
N ARG A 63 5.82 -13.75 4.90
CA ARG A 63 5.82 -12.42 5.55
C ARG A 63 4.48 -12.16 6.22
N THR A 64 4.25 -12.85 7.34
CA THR A 64 3.21 -12.46 8.28
C THR A 64 3.56 -11.06 8.76
N ILE A 65 2.77 -10.08 8.32
CA ILE A 65 2.83 -8.70 8.78
C ILE A 65 2.76 -8.76 10.30
N SER A 66 3.86 -8.43 10.97
CA SER A 66 3.88 -8.24 12.42
C SER A 66 2.94 -7.07 12.71
N GLN A 67 1.72 -7.37 13.12
CA GLN A 67 0.82 -6.37 13.68
C GLN A 67 1.53 -5.67 14.85
N PRO A 68 1.33 -4.36 15.04
CA PRO A 68 1.83 -3.69 16.22
C PRO A 68 1.17 -4.34 17.44
N ALA A 69 2.00 -4.79 18.39
CA ALA A 69 1.54 -5.32 19.67
C ALA A 69 0.55 -4.33 20.29
N SER A 70 -0.68 -4.78 20.48
CA SER A 70 -1.70 -4.05 21.22
C SER A 70 -1.12 -3.60 22.56
N LEU A 71 -1.14 -2.29 22.80
CA LEU A 71 -0.89 -1.67 24.09
C LEU A 71 -1.89 -2.23 25.11
N SER A 72 -1.49 -3.26 25.87
CA SER A 72 -2.11 -3.58 27.15
C SER A 72 -1.36 -2.84 28.26
N LEU A 73 -1.61 -1.54 28.38
CA LEU A 73 -1.21 -0.76 29.55
C LEU A 73 -2.18 -1.05 30.70
N LEU A 74 -1.73 -1.92 31.60
CA LEU A 74 -1.93 -1.93 33.05
C LEU A 74 -3.13 -1.13 33.60
N SER A 75 -4.22 -1.83 33.94
CA SER A 75 -5.04 -1.45 35.09
C SER A 75 -4.61 -2.30 36.30
N SER A 76 -3.55 -1.86 36.97
CA SER A 76 -3.28 -2.31 38.34
C SER A 76 -4.19 -1.53 39.29
N THR A 77 -5.28 -2.16 39.72
CA THR A 77 -6.00 -1.75 40.93
C THR A 77 -6.26 -3.00 41.76
N VAL A 78 -5.38 -3.21 42.74
CA VAL A 78 -5.71 -3.84 44.03
C VAL A 78 -5.55 -2.75 45.08
#